data_AF-A0A2E5W0L3-F1
#
_entry.id   AF-A0A2E5W0L3-F1
#
_cell.length_a   1.000
_cell.length_b   1.000
_cell.length_c   1.000
_cell.angle_alpha   90.00
_cell.angle_beta   90.00
_cell.angle_gamma   90.00
#
_symmetry.space_group_name_H-M   'P 1'
#
loop_
_entity.id
_entity.type
_entity.pdbx_description
1 polymer ?
#
loop_
_entity_poly.entity_id
_entity_poly.type
_entity_poly.pdbx_seq_one_letter_code
_entity_poly.pdbx_strand_id
1 'polypeptide(L)' 'MFLLLFFNLDDPYLIMPSIKKIIIMLFWMSIVGALVILIDFIFVIPDEITGAFYFLGIGIAASSVLNYYR' A
#
# COMPACT_ATOMS: atom_id res chain seq x y z
N MET A 1 -11.63 5.39 27.97
CA MET A 1 -10.70 4.51 27.21
C MET A 1 -10.69 4.82 25.72
N PHE A 2 -11.84 5.02 25.06
CA PHE A 2 -11.89 5.38 23.63
C PHE A 2 -11.38 6.80 23.31
N LEU A 3 -11.49 7.75 24.26
CA LEU A 3 -11.06 9.14 24.08
C LEU A 3 -9.52 9.34 24.13
N LEU A 4 -8.78 8.39 24.73
CA LEU A 4 -7.32 8.44 24.87
C LEU A 4 -6.56 8.05 23.60
N LEU A 5 -7.23 7.39 22.64
CA LEU A 5 -6.65 7.04 21.34
C LEU A 5 -6.65 8.23 20.36
N PHE A 6 -7.59 9.16 20.48
CA PHE A 6 -7.67 10.34 19.62
C PHE A 6 -6.57 11.36 19.90
N PHE A 7 -6.14 11.49 21.17
CA PHE A 7 -5.07 12.38 21.62
C PHE A 7 -3.65 11.77 21.51
N ASN A 8 -3.51 10.56 20.96
CA ASN A 8 -2.18 9.98 20.69
C ASN A 8 -1.83 10.02 19.18
N LEU A 9 -2.56 10.85 18.44
CA LEU A 9 -2.29 11.24 17.04
C LEU A 9 -1.72 12.67 16.99
N ASP A 10 -1.02 13.07 18.06
CA ASP A 10 -0.61 14.45 18.34
C ASP A 10 0.65 14.92 17.58
N ASP A 11 0.85 14.47 16.34
CA ASP A 11 1.84 15.09 15.46
C ASP A 11 1.35 15.07 14.00
N PRO A 12 0.83 16.19 13.46
CA PRO A 12 0.55 16.30 12.02
C PRO A 12 1.80 16.12 11.15
N TYR A 13 3.01 16.24 11.74
CA TYR A 13 4.29 15.92 11.13
C TYR A 13 4.58 14.41 11.00
N LEU A 14 3.93 13.56 11.81
CA LEU A 14 3.99 12.10 11.70
C LEU A 14 2.95 11.53 10.73
N ILE A 15 1.82 12.23 10.55
CA ILE A 15 0.68 11.78 9.72
C ILE A 15 0.95 12.06 8.22
N MET A 16 1.73 13.08 7.89
CA MET A 16 2.06 13.42 6.50
C MET A 16 3.34 12.67 6.08
N PRO A 17 3.26 11.55 5.34
CA PRO A 17 4.46 10.94 4.78
C PRO A 17 5.16 11.98 3.89
N SER A 18 6.47 12.17 4.13
CA SER A 18 7.29 13.03 3.26
C SER A 18 7.01 12.71 1.79
N ILE A 19 6.96 13.73 0.92
CA ILE A 19 6.70 13.55 -0.53
C ILE A 19 7.59 12.44 -1.13
N LYS A 20 8.82 12.29 -0.63
CA LYS A 20 9.72 11.19 -1.00
C LYS A 20 9.13 9.80 -0.70
N LYS A 21 8.54 9.61 0.49
CA LYS A 21 7.86 8.36 0.88
C LYS A 21 6.65 8.08 -0.02
N ILE A 22 5.86 9.10 -0.36
CA ILE A 22 4.71 8.97 -1.28
C ILE A 22 5.18 8.53 -2.67
N ILE A 23 6.23 9.13 -3.21
CA ILE A 23 6.78 8.75 -4.53
C ILE A 23 7.29 7.31 -4.52
N ILE A 24 8.05 6.91 -3.48
CA ILE A 24 8.55 5.53 -3.34
C ILE A 24 7.38 4.55 -3.20
N MET A 25 6.34 4.93 -2.47
CA MET A 25 5.13 4.12 -2.27
C MET A 25 4.40 3.90 -3.60
N LEU A 26 4.13 4.96 -4.36
CA LEU A 26 3.49 4.87 -5.68
C LEU A 26 4.34 4.06 -6.66
N PHE A 27 5.67 4.19 -6.61
CA PHE A 27 6.58 3.40 -7.44
C PHE A 27 6.45 1.90 -7.15
N TRP A 28 6.50 1.49 -5.88
CA TRP A 28 6.34 0.09 -5.50
C TRP A 28 4.93 -0.47 -5.76
N MET A 29 3.88 0.33 -5.52
CA MET A 29 2.51 -0.05 -5.87
C MET A 29 2.35 -0.27 -7.38
N SER A 30 3.01 0.55 -8.20
CA SER A 30 2.99 0.40 -9.67
C SER A 30 3.70 -0.86 -10.14
N ILE A 31 4.84 -1.21 -9.54
CA ILE A 31 5.56 -2.47 -9.82
C ILE A 31 4.69 -3.68 -9.48
N VAL A 32 4.07 -3.69 -8.30
CA VAL A 32 3.23 -4.80 -7.87
C VAL A 32 1.98 -4.92 -8.75
N GLY A 33 1.33 -3.80 -9.09
CA GLY A 33 0.19 -3.82 -10.00
C GLY A 33 0.56 -4.35 -11.39
N ALA A 34 1.69 -3.92 -11.94
CA ALA A 34 2.19 -4.42 -13.23
C ALA A 34 2.46 -5.94 -13.19
N LEU A 35 3.03 -6.46 -12.10
CA LEU A 35 3.26 -7.89 -11.93
C LEU A 35 1.96 -8.68 -11.89
N VAL A 36 0.95 -8.22 -11.14
CA VAL A 36 -0.35 -8.90 -11.06
C VAL A 36 -1.03 -8.94 -12.42
N ILE A 37 -1.02 -7.84 -13.18
CA ILE A 37 -1.57 -7.77 -14.54
C ILE A 37 -0.82 -8.71 -15.49
N LEU A 38 0.50 -8.78 -15.39
CA LEU A 38 1.33 -9.64 -16.23
C LEU A 38 1.04 -11.12 -15.94
N ILE A 39 0.92 -11.49 -14.66
CA ILE A 39 0.56 -12.85 -14.24
C ILE A 39 -0.83 -13.23 -14.75
N ASP A 40 -1.80 -12.32 -14.60
CA ASP A 40 -3.16 -12.51 -15.09
C ASP A 40 -3.21 -12.76 -16.60
N PHE A 41 -2.42 -12.00 -17.37
CA PHE A 41 -2.29 -12.18 -18.82
C PHE A 41 -1.73 -13.56 -19.22
N ILE A 42 -0.81 -14.13 -18.43
CA ILE A 42 -0.19 -15.43 -18.72
C ILE A 42 -1.07 -16.61 -18.29
N PHE A 43 -1.70 -16.52 -17.12
CA PHE A 43 -2.38 -17.65 -16.48
C PHE A 43 -3.91 -17.62 -16.60
N VAL A 44 -4.50 -16.54 -17.14
CA VAL A 44 -5.96 -16.33 -17.30
C VAL A 44 -6.69 -16.71 -16.01
N ILE A 45 -6.40 -15.95 -14.95
CA ILE A 45 -6.97 -16.16 -13.62
C ILE A 45 -8.37 -15.53 -13.59
N PRO A 46 -9.33 -16.10 -12.84
CA PRO A 46 -10.64 -15.46 -12.64
C PRO A 46 -10.52 -14.05 -12.06
N ASP A 47 -11.28 -13.10 -12.61
CA ASP A 47 -11.22 -11.68 -12.26
C ASP A 47 -11.43 -11.41 -10.75
N GLU A 48 -12.23 -12.22 -10.05
CA GLU A 48 -12.45 -12.08 -8.61
C GLU A 48 -11.17 -12.33 -7.81
N ILE A 49 -10.34 -13.26 -8.29
CA ILE A 49 -9.07 -13.62 -7.67
C ILE A 49 -8.02 -12.58 -8.03
N THR A 50 -7.94 -12.18 -9.31
CA THR A 50 -7.00 -11.16 -9.79
C THR A 50 -7.23 -9.82 -9.08
N GLY A 51 -8.49 -9.40 -8.91
CA GLY A 51 -8.84 -8.20 -8.15
C GLY A 51 -8.39 -8.28 -6.69
N ALA A 52 -8.62 -9.41 -6.01
CA ALA A 52 -8.17 -9.62 -4.64
C ALA A 52 -6.64 -9.57 -4.51
N PHE A 53 -5.91 -10.19 -5.45
CA PHE A 53 -4.44 -10.11 -5.50
C PHE A 53 -3.94 -8.68 -5.74
N TYR A 54 -4.62 -7.92 -6.58
CA TYR A 54 -4.28 -6.53 -6.85
C TYR A 54 -4.41 -5.66 -5.59
N PHE A 55 -5.54 -5.77 -4.89
CA PHE A 55 -5.79 -5.03 -3.65
C PHE A 55 -4.82 -5.43 -2.53
N LEU A 56 -4.58 -6.72 -2.34
CA LEU A 56 -3.64 -7.21 -1.31
C LEU A 56 -2.20 -6.82 -1.64
N GLY A 57 -1.76 -7.00 -2.88
CA GLY A 57 -0.41 -6.66 -3.31
C GLY A 57 -0.11 -5.17 -3.14
N ILE A 58 -1.04 -4.31 -3.56
CA ILE A 58 -0.91 -2.86 -3.38
C ILE A 58 -0.94 -2.47 -1.90
N GLY A 59 -1.81 -3.08 -1.10
CA GLY A 59 -1.88 -2.85 0.34
C GLY A 59 -0.58 -3.23 1.07
N ILE A 60 0.02 -4.37 0.71
CA ILE A 60 1.31 -4.82 1.24
C ILE A 60 2.44 -3.88 0.80
N ALA A 61 2.46 -3.45 -0.46
CA ALA A 61 3.45 -2.50 -0.96
C ALA A 61 3.37 -1.13 -0.28
N ALA A 62 2.15 -0.64 -0.05
CA ALA A 62 1.93 0.61 0.67
C ALA A 62 2.35 0.48 2.14
N SER A 63 1.95 -0.61 2.80
CA SER A 63 2.31 -0.90 4.18
C SER A 63 3.82 -1.06 4.36
N SER A 64 4.51 -1.73 3.44
CA SER A 64 5.95 -1.93 3.50
C SER A 64 6.70 -0.60 3.41
N VAL A 65 6.34 0.28 2.47
CA VAL A 65 7.01 1.58 2.31
C VAL A 65 6.73 2.52 3.48
N LEU A 66 5.51 2.53 4.01
CA LEU A 66 5.17 3.38 5.15
C LEU A 66 5.81 2.88 6.46
N ASN A 67 5.90 1.55 6.66
CA ASN A 67 6.44 0.95 7.87
C ASN A 67 7.97 0.78 7.86
N TYR A 68 8.62 0.75 6.69
CA TYR A 68 10.08 0.61 6.58
C TYR A 68 10.86 1.82 7.14
N TYR A 69 10.23 2.99 7.22
CA TYR A 69 10.85 4.24 7.69
C TYR A 69 10.35 4.69 9.07
N ARG A 70 10.10 3.73 9.96
CA ARG A 70 9.72 3.97 11.35
C ARG A 70 10.95 4.07 12.25
#